data_AF-A0A0D8Y2J2-F1
#
_entry.id   AF-A0A0D8Y2J2-F1
#
_cell.length_a   1.000
_cell.length_b   1.000
_cell.length_c   1.000
_cell.angle_alpha   90.00
_cell.angle_beta   90.00
_cell.angle_gamma   90.00
#
_symmetry.space_group_name_H-M   'P 1'
#
loop_
_entity.id
_entity.type
_entity.pdbx_description
1 polymer ?
#
loop_
_entity_poly.entity_id
_entity_poly.type
_entity_poly.pdbx_seq_one_letter_code
_entity_poly.pdbx_strand_id
1 'polypeptide(L)'
;MVHLLADVVLPFSISDETLIKLSVPGVLMLVLQQTNDPSLHTWIMEGAMNSSPNIYEDLLQVIAKGTSESRVAASNLLLHYWPFSNPNIIHRKIIQYKVHAWQRIACQSNTCTEKGPSVKSCYDPVICADVGDTSPPVFLCRKCADNVIAERKVPMRHLTQPMQASSVTCQNKDCQSQSRLAVSICFSHDCTRTHNFVPVRLCQECVTTLHSHCDSPHLIQCGSGCAWGQPIMWDTVEGIVKLMRETAQFEGTEGEGKRPKWLRQLEGGHSLGKEIDTMADERRMLSRFGVWMMAALCPPNQNADQKAISYIMYNVFQWFATTALLPNDSMGASLEQLKTDVSSKSIDIDR
;
A
#
# COMPACT_ATOMS: atom_id res chain seq x y z
N MET A 1 -3.76 -12.30 -15.54
CA MET A 1 -4.50 -12.82 -14.36
C MET A 1 -4.83 -11.71 -13.37
N VAL A 2 -3.87 -10.88 -12.93
CA VAL A 2 -4.12 -9.80 -11.95
C VAL A 2 -5.21 -8.81 -12.39
N HIS A 3 -5.25 -8.41 -13.66
CA HIS A 3 -6.32 -7.53 -14.19
C HIS A 3 -7.71 -8.18 -14.09
N LEU A 4 -7.81 -9.49 -14.31
CA LEU A 4 -9.08 -10.21 -14.13
C LEU A 4 -9.52 -10.18 -12.66
N LEU A 5 -8.58 -10.35 -11.73
CA LEU A 5 -8.88 -10.22 -10.31
C LEU A 5 -9.37 -8.80 -10.00
N ALA A 6 -8.60 -7.78 -10.38
CA ALA A 6 -8.87 -6.38 -10.04
C ALA A 6 -10.14 -5.81 -10.69
N ASP A 7 -10.36 -6.08 -11.98
CA ASP A 7 -11.42 -5.42 -12.76
C ASP A 7 -12.67 -6.30 -12.94
N VAL A 8 -12.56 -7.61 -12.69
CA VAL A 8 -13.69 -8.54 -12.84
C VAL A 8 -14.08 -9.12 -11.50
N VAL A 9 -13.17 -9.80 -10.80
CA VAL A 9 -13.53 -10.57 -9.61
C VAL A 9 -13.83 -9.67 -8.41
N LEU A 10 -12.94 -8.74 -8.07
CA LEU A 10 -13.07 -7.85 -6.90
C LEU A 10 -14.39 -7.06 -6.91
N PRO A 11 -14.80 -6.41 -8.02
CA PRO A 11 -16.09 -5.71 -8.11
C PRO A 11 -17.33 -6.55 -7.76
N PHE A 12 -17.29 -7.87 -7.93
CA PHE A 12 -18.41 -8.79 -7.69
C PHE A 12 -18.20 -9.73 -6.50
N SER A 13 -17.09 -9.62 -5.78
CA SER A 13 -16.76 -10.58 -4.71
C SER A 13 -16.43 -9.92 -3.37
N ILE A 14 -16.49 -8.58 -3.33
CA ILE A 14 -16.26 -7.81 -2.09
C ILE A 14 -17.44 -6.90 -1.77
N SER A 15 -18.36 -6.64 -2.71
CA SER A 15 -19.55 -5.84 -2.39
C SER A 15 -20.51 -6.64 -1.50
N ASP A 16 -21.20 -5.94 -0.59
CA ASP A 16 -22.12 -6.57 0.38
C ASP A 16 -23.31 -7.28 -0.27
N GLU A 17 -23.59 -6.99 -1.54
CA GLU A 17 -24.67 -7.58 -2.32
C GLU A 17 -24.31 -8.95 -2.92
N THR A 18 -23.08 -9.43 -2.71
CA THR A 18 -22.57 -10.64 -3.37
C THR A 18 -22.61 -11.86 -2.44
N LEU A 19 -22.96 -13.02 -3.00
CA LEU A 19 -23.04 -14.28 -2.28
C LEU A 19 -21.65 -14.87 -1.93
N ILE A 20 -20.58 -14.32 -2.53
CA ILE A 20 -19.20 -14.76 -2.34
C ILE A 20 -18.43 -13.62 -1.70
N LYS A 21 -17.92 -13.83 -0.49
CA LYS A 21 -17.03 -12.88 0.18
C LYS A 21 -15.59 -13.37 0.08
N LEU A 22 -14.81 -12.80 -0.83
CA LEU A 22 -13.38 -13.06 -0.91
C LEU A 22 -12.65 -12.38 0.25
N SER A 23 -11.65 -13.07 0.80
CA SER A 23 -10.70 -12.44 1.72
C SER A 23 -9.77 -11.51 0.94
N VAL A 24 -10.04 -10.20 0.99
CA VAL A 24 -9.17 -9.17 0.41
C VAL A 24 -7.71 -9.32 0.85
N PRO A 25 -7.38 -9.45 2.16
CA PRO A 25 -5.99 -9.62 2.57
C PRO A 25 -5.37 -10.93 2.04
N GLY A 26 -6.16 -12.01 1.92
CA GLY A 26 -5.69 -13.25 1.30
C GLY A 26 -5.35 -13.10 -0.18
N VAL A 27 -6.20 -12.42 -0.95
CA VAL A 27 -5.95 -12.13 -2.38
C VAL A 27 -4.73 -11.22 -2.54
N LEU A 28 -4.65 -10.13 -1.75
CA LEU A 28 -3.51 -9.23 -1.77
C LEU A 28 -2.22 -9.97 -1.45
N MET A 29 -2.19 -10.77 -0.38
CA MET A 29 -1.03 -11.56 0.01
C MET A 29 -0.54 -12.47 -1.13
N LEU A 30 -1.45 -13.20 -1.79
CA LEU A 30 -1.10 -14.07 -2.92
C LEU A 30 -0.54 -13.29 -4.11
N VAL A 31 -1.18 -12.19 -4.51
CA VAL A 31 -0.71 -11.39 -5.65
C VAL A 31 0.65 -10.77 -5.36
N LEU A 32 0.81 -10.18 -4.17
CA LEU A 32 2.03 -9.51 -3.73
C LEU A 32 3.21 -10.47 -3.53
N GLN A 33 2.94 -11.75 -3.23
CA GLN A 33 3.96 -12.78 -3.11
C GLN A 33 4.37 -13.36 -4.46
N GLN A 34 3.41 -13.59 -5.37
CA GLN A 34 3.64 -14.33 -6.62
C GLN A 34 4.05 -13.43 -7.78
N THR A 35 3.85 -12.12 -7.66
CA THR A 35 4.11 -11.17 -8.73
C THR A 35 5.34 -10.34 -8.39
N ASN A 36 6.26 -10.18 -9.34
CA ASN A 36 7.45 -9.34 -9.15
C ASN A 36 7.32 -7.97 -9.82
N ASP A 37 6.25 -7.75 -10.60
CA ASP A 37 5.98 -6.49 -11.29
C ASP A 37 5.22 -5.51 -10.37
N PRO A 38 5.84 -4.38 -9.96
CA PRO A 38 5.20 -3.39 -9.11
C PRO A 38 3.97 -2.72 -9.73
N SER A 39 3.84 -2.72 -11.07
CA SER A 39 2.66 -2.19 -11.75
C SER A 39 1.43 -3.07 -11.53
N LEU A 40 1.62 -4.39 -11.40
CA LEU A 40 0.53 -5.31 -11.08
C LEU A 40 0.11 -5.17 -9.60
N HIS A 41 1.06 -4.84 -8.73
CA HIS A 41 0.78 -4.56 -7.31
C HIS A 41 -0.06 -3.30 -7.13
N THR A 42 0.23 -2.23 -7.86
CA THR A 42 -0.60 -1.03 -7.82
C THR A 42 -1.97 -1.26 -8.45
N TRP A 43 -2.06 -2.07 -9.53
CA TRP A 43 -3.34 -2.41 -10.14
C TRP A 43 -4.27 -3.13 -9.16
N ILE A 44 -3.82 -4.22 -8.52
CA ILE A 44 -4.68 -4.96 -7.58
C ILE A 44 -5.07 -4.09 -6.38
N MET A 45 -4.13 -3.27 -5.90
CA MET A 45 -4.33 -2.42 -4.74
C MET A 45 -5.36 -1.30 -5.03
N GLU A 46 -5.22 -0.60 -6.16
CA GLU A 46 -6.19 0.42 -6.57
C GLU A 46 -7.55 -0.19 -6.94
N GLY A 47 -7.57 -1.38 -7.53
CA GLY A 47 -8.81 -2.14 -7.78
C GLY A 47 -9.55 -2.50 -6.49
N ALA A 48 -8.82 -2.94 -5.46
CA ALA A 48 -9.38 -3.21 -4.13
C ALA A 48 -9.90 -1.92 -3.47
N MET A 49 -9.11 -0.83 -3.51
CA MET A 49 -9.50 0.48 -2.95
C MET A 49 -10.71 1.10 -3.65
N ASN A 50 -10.93 0.77 -4.92
CA ASN A 50 -12.10 1.19 -5.70
C ASN A 50 -13.33 0.28 -5.51
N SER A 51 -13.18 -0.84 -4.80
CA SER A 51 -14.24 -1.85 -4.63
C SER A 51 -14.72 -1.99 -3.19
N SER A 52 -13.88 -1.67 -2.20
CA SER A 52 -14.21 -1.84 -0.78
C SER A 52 -13.57 -0.76 0.09
N PRO A 53 -14.23 -0.34 1.19
CA PRO A 53 -13.56 0.44 2.23
C PRO A 53 -12.51 -0.42 2.98
N ASN A 54 -11.75 0.23 3.85
CA ASN A 54 -10.84 -0.40 4.83
C ASN A 54 -9.66 -1.20 4.27
N ILE A 55 -9.24 -0.94 3.03
CA ILE A 55 -8.08 -1.61 2.43
C ILE A 55 -6.78 -1.32 3.21
N TYR A 56 -6.73 -0.20 3.93
CA TYR A 56 -5.65 0.08 4.89
C TYR A 56 -5.49 -1.04 5.92
N GLU A 57 -6.60 -1.51 6.50
CA GLU A 57 -6.62 -2.56 7.52
C GLU A 57 -6.28 -3.92 6.91
N ASP A 58 -6.81 -4.22 5.73
CA ASP A 58 -6.47 -5.43 4.99
C ASP A 58 -4.97 -5.49 4.69
N LEU A 59 -4.36 -4.36 4.29
CA LEU A 59 -2.94 -4.30 4.02
C LEU A 59 -2.10 -4.46 5.31
N LEU A 60 -2.56 -3.92 6.45
CA LEU A 60 -1.93 -4.19 7.75
C LEU A 60 -1.98 -5.67 8.11
N GLN A 61 -3.09 -6.36 7.82
CA GLN A 61 -3.18 -7.81 8.03
C GLN A 61 -2.20 -8.58 7.14
N VAL A 62 -2.00 -8.16 5.88
CA VAL A 62 -0.96 -8.75 5.01
C VAL A 62 0.42 -8.54 5.63
N ILE A 63 0.70 -7.37 6.19
CA ILE A 63 2.00 -7.12 6.86
C ILE A 63 2.16 -8.03 8.09
N ALA A 64 1.12 -8.15 8.92
CA ALA A 64 1.15 -8.94 10.14
C ALA A 64 1.24 -10.46 9.90
N LYS A 65 0.54 -10.97 8.88
CA LYS A 65 0.27 -12.42 8.68
C LYS A 65 0.93 -12.99 7.43
N GLY A 66 1.41 -12.16 6.51
CA GLY A 66 1.97 -12.57 5.23
C GLY A 66 3.38 -13.17 5.30
N THR A 67 3.86 -13.65 4.16
CA THR A 67 5.26 -14.07 3.96
C THR A 67 6.18 -12.84 3.90
N SER A 68 7.51 -13.07 3.97
CA SER A 68 8.50 -11.99 3.85
C SER A 68 8.35 -11.24 2.53
N GLU A 69 8.14 -11.95 1.41
CA GLU A 69 7.96 -11.37 0.07
C GLU A 69 6.71 -10.47 0.01
N SER A 70 5.56 -10.98 0.48
CA SER A 70 4.33 -10.18 0.51
C SER A 70 4.45 -8.96 1.45
N ARG A 71 5.18 -9.10 2.57
CA ARG A 71 5.46 -8.01 3.52
C ARG A 71 6.25 -6.87 2.88
N VAL A 72 7.24 -7.19 2.04
CA VAL A 72 8.03 -6.18 1.32
C VAL A 72 7.11 -5.31 0.48
N ALA A 73 6.33 -5.94 -0.41
CA ALA A 73 5.44 -5.19 -1.28
C ALA A 73 4.35 -4.45 -0.49
N ALA A 74 3.73 -5.10 0.49
CA ALA A 74 2.65 -4.52 1.29
C ALA A 74 3.09 -3.28 2.07
N SER A 75 4.26 -3.32 2.71
CA SER A 75 4.78 -2.18 3.49
C SER A 75 5.09 -0.97 2.60
N ASN A 76 5.62 -1.22 1.41
CA ASN A 76 5.88 -0.18 0.43
C ASN A 76 4.60 0.45 -0.13
N LEU A 77 3.59 -0.37 -0.44
CA LEU A 77 2.28 0.13 -0.88
C LEU A 77 1.57 0.90 0.22
N LEU A 78 1.65 0.44 1.49
CA LEU A 78 1.05 1.13 2.64
C LEU A 78 1.57 2.56 2.74
N LEU A 79 2.88 2.75 2.65
CA LEU A 79 3.51 4.07 2.72
C LEU A 79 3.30 4.92 1.46
N HIS A 80 3.10 4.27 0.31
CA HIS A 80 2.77 4.95 -0.92
C HIS A 80 1.35 5.56 -0.88
N TYR A 81 0.36 4.80 -0.41
CA TYR A 81 -1.02 5.26 -0.36
C TYR A 81 -1.32 6.07 0.90
N TRP A 82 -0.78 5.68 2.05
CA TRP A 82 -0.96 6.33 3.36
C TRP A 82 0.38 6.77 3.98
N PRO A 83 0.99 7.85 3.45
CA PRO A 83 2.25 8.37 3.99
C PRO A 83 2.09 8.87 5.44
N PHE A 84 2.99 8.46 6.34
CA PHE A 84 3.03 8.99 7.70
C PHE A 84 3.54 10.43 7.74
N SER A 85 2.95 11.25 8.60
CA SER A 85 3.21 12.70 8.76
C SER A 85 4.54 13.06 9.44
N ASN A 86 5.40 12.09 9.75
CA ASN A 86 6.57 12.33 10.58
C ASN A 86 7.73 12.94 9.76
N PRO A 87 8.19 14.17 10.09
CA PRO A 87 9.23 14.88 9.35
C PRO A 87 10.62 14.23 9.40
N ASN A 88 10.86 13.26 10.28
CA ASN A 88 12.14 12.53 10.32
C ASN A 88 12.11 11.25 9.45
N ILE A 89 10.95 10.87 8.93
CA ILE A 89 10.77 9.75 7.98
C ILE A 89 11.08 10.20 6.53
N ILE A 90 11.55 11.44 6.35
CA ILE A 90 11.73 12.10 5.04
C ILE A 90 12.91 11.53 4.22
N HIS A 91 13.80 10.71 4.79
CA HIS A 91 14.85 10.01 4.04
C HIS A 91 14.31 8.76 3.28
N ARG A 92 13.19 8.92 2.57
CA ARG A 92 12.56 7.91 1.69
C ARG A 92 13.41 7.52 0.48
N LYS A 93 14.49 8.26 0.20
CA LYS A 93 15.36 8.09 -0.98
C LYS A 93 16.05 6.72 -1.09
N ILE A 94 16.06 5.93 -0.01
CA ILE A 94 16.80 4.67 0.06
C ILE A 94 15.87 3.45 -0.11
N ILE A 95 14.56 3.64 -0.28
CA ILE A 95 13.64 2.52 -0.51
C ILE A 95 13.78 2.04 -1.96
N GLN A 96 14.27 0.82 -2.17
CA GLN A 96 14.49 0.25 -3.53
C GLN A 96 13.19 -0.06 -4.28
N TYR A 97 12.09 -0.33 -3.57
CA TYR A 97 10.80 -0.64 -4.18
C TYR A 97 10.21 0.61 -4.86
N LYS A 98 10.37 0.67 -6.18
CA LYS A 98 9.77 1.72 -7.01
C LYS A 98 8.32 1.34 -7.29
N VAL A 99 7.41 2.14 -6.75
CA VAL A 99 5.99 2.06 -7.10
C VAL A 99 5.83 2.52 -8.56
N HIS A 100 5.24 1.68 -9.38
CA HIS A 100 4.94 1.98 -10.78
C HIS A 100 3.43 2.03 -10.96
N ALA A 101 2.94 3.06 -11.61
CA ALA A 101 1.55 3.13 -12.00
C ALA A 101 1.24 2.02 -13.01
N TRP A 102 0.08 1.40 -12.89
CA TRP A 102 -0.38 0.41 -13.85
C TRP A 102 -0.77 1.05 -15.20
N GLN A 103 -0.84 0.25 -16.26
CA GLN A 103 -1.12 0.74 -17.61
C GLN A 103 -2.62 0.90 -17.85
N ARG A 104 -3.03 2.06 -18.37
CA ARG A 104 -4.42 2.30 -18.77
C ARG A 104 -4.89 1.28 -19.81
N ILE A 105 -6.10 0.76 -19.61
CA ILE A 105 -6.75 -0.15 -20.54
C ILE A 105 -7.14 0.63 -21.81
N ALA A 106 -6.71 0.16 -22.98
CA ALA A 106 -7.09 0.75 -24.26
C ALA A 106 -8.56 0.43 -24.60
N CYS A 107 -9.19 1.26 -25.43
CA CYS A 107 -10.56 1.05 -25.85
C CYS A 107 -10.72 -0.24 -26.65
N GLN A 108 -11.65 -1.08 -26.20
CA GLN A 108 -11.89 -2.40 -26.79
C GLN A 108 -12.96 -2.41 -27.87
N SER A 109 -13.66 -1.28 -28.11
CA SER A 109 -14.63 -1.22 -29.22
C SER A 109 -13.98 -1.53 -30.56
N ASN A 110 -14.62 -2.40 -31.34
CA ASN A 110 -14.17 -2.84 -32.66
C ASN A 110 -14.20 -1.71 -33.70
N THR A 111 -15.06 -0.71 -33.51
CA THR A 111 -15.18 0.46 -34.38
C THR A 111 -14.33 1.65 -33.93
N CYS A 112 -13.57 1.51 -32.83
CA CYS A 112 -12.71 2.57 -32.32
C CYS A 112 -11.41 2.67 -33.11
N THR A 113 -11.23 3.78 -33.83
CA THR A 113 -10.02 4.06 -34.63
C THR A 113 -8.83 4.49 -33.77
N GLU A 114 -9.07 5.33 -32.75
CA GLU A 114 -8.01 5.93 -31.92
C GLU A 114 -7.46 4.98 -30.86
N LYS A 115 -8.23 3.94 -30.48
CA LYS A 115 -7.90 3.01 -29.37
C LYS A 115 -7.41 3.72 -28.10
N GLY A 116 -7.98 4.90 -27.82
CA GLY A 116 -7.62 5.73 -26.67
C GLY A 116 -7.95 5.08 -25.31
N PRO A 117 -7.56 5.73 -24.19
CA PRO A 117 -7.74 5.16 -22.85
C PRO A 117 -9.23 5.02 -22.50
N SER A 118 -9.57 3.87 -21.91
CA SER A 118 -10.91 3.55 -21.44
C SER A 118 -11.24 4.29 -20.15
N VAL A 119 -12.44 4.86 -20.08
CA VAL A 119 -12.96 5.61 -18.91
C VAL A 119 -14.29 5.07 -18.40
N LYS A 120 -14.89 4.13 -19.14
CA LYS A 120 -16.14 3.45 -18.78
C LYS A 120 -16.02 1.96 -19.08
N SER A 121 -16.64 1.13 -18.26
CA SER A 121 -16.80 -0.30 -18.48
C SER A 121 -18.28 -0.70 -18.48
N CYS A 122 -18.58 -1.79 -19.19
CA CYS A 122 -19.89 -2.41 -19.20
C CYS A 122 -19.73 -3.91 -18.96
N TYR A 123 -20.57 -4.48 -18.11
CA TYR A 123 -20.56 -5.92 -17.79
C TYR A 123 -21.72 -6.67 -18.46
N ASP A 124 -22.56 -5.97 -19.23
CA ASP A 124 -23.64 -6.61 -19.99
C ASP A 124 -23.03 -7.49 -21.10
N PRO A 125 -23.26 -8.82 -21.07
CA PRO A 125 -22.64 -9.75 -22.01
C PRO A 125 -23.04 -9.51 -23.46
N VAL A 126 -24.26 -9.01 -23.71
CA VAL A 126 -24.73 -8.69 -25.06
C VAL A 126 -23.93 -7.50 -25.60
N ILE A 127 -23.75 -6.46 -24.79
CA ILE A 127 -22.94 -5.30 -25.19
C ILE A 127 -21.47 -5.67 -25.38
N CYS A 128 -20.91 -6.52 -24.52
CA CYS A 128 -19.52 -6.93 -24.63
C CYS A 128 -19.25 -7.72 -25.93
N ALA A 129 -20.17 -8.63 -26.30
CA ALA A 129 -20.11 -9.36 -27.55
C ALA A 129 -20.28 -8.42 -28.77
N ASP A 130 -21.33 -7.59 -28.77
CA ASP A 130 -21.65 -6.70 -29.89
C ASP A 130 -20.56 -5.65 -30.17
N VAL A 131 -20.03 -5.02 -29.11
CA VAL A 131 -19.16 -3.83 -29.24
C VAL A 131 -17.68 -4.21 -29.32
N GLY A 132 -17.25 -5.20 -28.54
CA GLY A 132 -15.83 -5.51 -28.34
C GLY A 132 -15.44 -6.96 -28.65
N ASP A 133 -16.39 -7.81 -29.06
CA ASP A 133 -16.18 -9.25 -29.26
C ASP A 133 -15.40 -9.90 -28.10
N THR A 134 -15.83 -9.59 -26.87
CA THR A 134 -15.11 -9.96 -25.65
C THR A 134 -16.06 -10.41 -24.55
N SER A 135 -15.54 -11.23 -23.62
CA SER A 135 -16.26 -11.55 -22.39
C SER A 135 -16.36 -10.32 -21.48
N PRO A 136 -17.40 -10.21 -20.62
CA PRO A 136 -17.49 -9.12 -19.68
C PRO A 136 -16.27 -8.93 -18.77
N PRO A 137 -15.89 -7.69 -18.45
CA PRO A 137 -16.40 -6.42 -18.98
C PRO A 137 -15.73 -5.99 -20.29
N VAL A 138 -16.46 -5.20 -21.08
CA VAL A 138 -15.87 -4.40 -22.16
C VAL A 138 -15.46 -3.02 -21.63
N PHE A 139 -14.24 -2.58 -21.97
CA PHE A 139 -13.66 -1.30 -21.58
C PHE A 139 -13.66 -0.32 -22.76
N LEU A 140 -14.26 0.86 -22.58
CA LEU A 140 -14.52 1.82 -23.65
C LEU A 140 -13.96 3.21 -23.33
N CYS A 141 -13.38 3.86 -24.34
CA CYS A 141 -13.07 5.29 -24.27
C CYS A 141 -14.36 6.12 -24.20
N ARG A 142 -14.24 7.40 -23.84
CA ARG A 142 -15.38 8.30 -23.63
C ARG A 142 -16.33 8.31 -24.84
N LYS A 143 -15.78 8.49 -26.05
CA LYS A 143 -16.56 8.57 -27.29
C LYS A 143 -17.33 7.28 -27.58
N CYS A 144 -16.67 6.12 -27.53
CA CYS A 144 -17.33 4.84 -27.78
C CYS A 144 -18.38 4.53 -26.72
N ALA A 145 -18.10 4.83 -25.46
CA ALA A 145 -19.03 4.64 -24.37
C ALA A 145 -20.29 5.53 -24.51
N ASP A 146 -20.11 6.81 -24.83
CA ASP A 146 -21.23 7.74 -25.00
C ASP A 146 -22.13 7.34 -26.18
N ASN A 147 -21.56 6.81 -27.28
CA ASN A 147 -22.33 6.26 -28.40
C ASN A 147 -23.18 5.06 -27.98
N VAL A 148 -22.58 4.09 -27.27
CA VAL A 148 -23.31 2.90 -26.81
C VAL A 148 -24.42 3.27 -25.82
N ILE A 149 -24.17 4.24 -24.92
CA ILE A 149 -25.21 4.76 -24.02
C ILE A 149 -26.37 5.39 -24.81
N ALA A 150 -26.07 6.19 -25.83
CA ALA A 150 -27.10 6.84 -26.64
C ALA A 150 -27.95 5.84 -27.44
N GLU A 151 -27.32 4.82 -28.02
CA GLU A 151 -27.99 3.83 -28.86
C GLU A 151 -28.72 2.75 -28.05
N ARG A 152 -28.06 2.20 -27.02
CA ARG A 152 -28.51 1.01 -26.30
C ARG A 152 -29.11 1.30 -24.94
N LYS A 153 -28.95 2.52 -24.41
CA LYS A 153 -29.45 2.95 -23.09
C LYS A 153 -29.01 2.05 -21.92
N VAL A 154 -27.83 1.43 -22.05
CA VAL A 154 -27.27 0.54 -21.02
C VAL A 154 -26.43 1.34 -20.03
N PRO A 155 -26.57 1.10 -18.70
CA PRO A 155 -25.73 1.74 -17.70
C PRO A 155 -24.27 1.32 -17.85
N MET A 156 -23.36 2.28 -17.70
CA MET A 156 -21.92 2.02 -17.72
C MET A 156 -21.29 2.45 -16.40
N ARG A 157 -20.32 1.66 -15.93
CA ARG A 157 -19.54 1.97 -14.73
C ARG A 157 -18.36 2.85 -15.10
N HIS A 158 -18.07 3.85 -14.27
CA HIS A 158 -16.88 4.68 -14.43
C HIS A 158 -15.61 3.91 -14.04
N LEU A 159 -14.54 4.12 -14.80
CA LEU A 159 -13.23 3.54 -14.55
C LEU A 159 -12.28 4.58 -13.99
N THR A 160 -11.71 4.29 -12.83
CA THR A 160 -10.61 5.07 -12.27
C THR A 160 -9.33 4.83 -13.07
N GLN A 161 -8.52 5.87 -13.18
CA GLN A 161 -7.23 5.85 -13.87
C GLN A 161 -6.09 5.67 -12.86
N PRO A 162 -4.94 5.11 -13.30
CA PRO A 162 -3.81 4.82 -12.43
C PRO A 162 -3.34 6.04 -11.65
N MET A 163 -3.07 5.88 -10.36
CA MET A 163 -2.46 6.93 -9.55
C MET A 163 -0.96 7.05 -9.89
N GLN A 164 -0.47 8.29 -9.98
CA GLN A 164 0.96 8.52 -10.18
C GLN A 164 1.74 8.36 -8.87
N ALA A 165 2.96 7.84 -8.98
CA ALA A 165 3.93 7.88 -7.91
C ALA A 165 4.41 9.32 -7.71
N SER A 166 3.93 10.07 -6.70
CA SER A 166 4.77 11.05 -5.95
C SER A 166 4.08 12.10 -5.07
N SER A 167 2.77 12.38 -5.14
CA SER A 167 2.23 13.50 -4.35
C SER A 167 1.70 13.04 -2.98
N VAL A 168 2.42 13.35 -1.90
CA VAL A 168 1.88 13.28 -0.51
C VAL A 168 1.02 14.49 -0.16
N THR A 169 0.79 15.39 -1.12
CA THR A 169 0.08 16.65 -0.94
C THR A 169 -1.35 16.56 -1.46
N CYS A 170 -2.22 17.39 -0.89
CA CYS A 170 -3.61 17.55 -1.28
C CYS A 170 -3.70 18.02 -2.74
N GLN A 171 -4.47 17.26 -3.52
CA GLN A 171 -4.69 17.45 -4.95
C GLN A 171 -5.96 18.27 -5.25
N ASN A 172 -6.71 18.69 -4.23
CA ASN A 172 -7.77 19.66 -4.43
C ASN A 172 -7.17 20.99 -4.92
N LYS A 173 -7.61 21.47 -6.07
CA LYS A 173 -7.13 22.71 -6.70
C LYS A 173 -7.45 23.94 -5.86
N ASP A 174 -8.58 23.91 -5.16
CA ASP A 174 -9.07 25.02 -4.34
C ASP A 174 -8.69 24.88 -2.85
N CYS A 175 -7.68 24.06 -2.54
CA CYS A 175 -7.25 23.82 -1.17
C CYS A 175 -6.66 25.08 -0.53
N GLN A 176 -7.33 25.59 0.51
CA GLN A 176 -6.87 26.72 1.34
C GLN A 176 -6.25 26.27 2.67
N SER A 177 -6.06 24.96 2.86
CA SER A 177 -5.57 24.42 4.13
C SER A 177 -4.13 24.79 4.39
N GLN A 178 -3.82 25.19 5.62
CA GLN A 178 -2.46 25.44 6.07
C GLN A 178 -1.62 24.15 6.02
N SER A 179 -2.23 23.00 6.33
CA SER A 179 -1.61 21.68 6.19
C SER A 179 -2.13 20.99 4.94
N ARG A 180 -1.33 21.01 3.87
CA ARG A 180 -1.65 20.33 2.62
C ARG A 180 -1.27 18.86 2.59
N LEU A 181 -0.96 18.23 3.73
CA LEU A 181 -0.65 16.80 3.77
C LEU A 181 -1.91 16.00 3.41
N ALA A 182 -1.81 15.14 2.39
CA ALA A 182 -2.89 14.24 2.03
C ALA A 182 -3.00 13.10 3.05
N VAL A 183 -4.17 12.95 3.65
CA VAL A 183 -4.49 11.93 4.66
C VAL A 183 -5.50 10.91 4.17
N SER A 184 -6.08 11.14 2.99
CA SER A 184 -7.08 10.26 2.38
C SER A 184 -6.97 10.22 0.86
N ILE A 185 -7.63 9.23 0.26
CA ILE A 185 -7.81 9.09 -1.19
C ILE A 185 -9.28 8.83 -1.47
N CYS A 186 -9.91 9.65 -2.31
CA CYS A 186 -11.29 9.44 -2.76
C CYS A 186 -11.34 8.78 -4.13
N PHE A 187 -12.13 7.71 -4.24
CA PHE A 187 -12.39 6.94 -5.47
C PHE A 187 -13.75 7.25 -6.11
N SER A 188 -14.58 8.11 -5.49
CA SER A 188 -15.89 8.49 -6.05
C SER A 188 -15.75 9.11 -7.44
N HIS A 189 -16.68 8.79 -8.33
CA HIS A 189 -16.74 9.40 -9.66
C HIS A 189 -16.89 10.93 -9.58
N ASP A 190 -17.61 11.45 -8.59
CA ASP A 190 -17.83 12.90 -8.47
C ASP A 190 -16.54 13.66 -8.14
N CYS A 191 -15.66 13.08 -7.32
CA CYS A 191 -14.34 13.65 -7.06
C CYS A 191 -13.37 13.43 -8.24
N THR A 192 -13.41 12.26 -8.87
CA THR A 192 -12.41 11.90 -9.89
C THR A 192 -12.68 12.51 -11.26
N ARG A 193 -13.94 12.86 -11.59
CA ARG A 193 -14.32 13.42 -12.90
C ARG A 193 -13.54 14.69 -13.26
N THR A 194 -13.29 15.56 -12.29
CA THR A 194 -12.53 16.82 -12.49
C THR A 194 -11.01 16.60 -12.47
N HIS A 195 -10.57 15.39 -12.16
CA HIS A 195 -9.18 14.98 -12.00
C HIS A 195 -8.80 13.87 -13.01
N ASN A 196 -9.32 13.95 -14.24
CA ASN A 196 -9.05 12.99 -15.32
C ASN A 196 -9.31 11.52 -14.92
N PHE A 197 -10.33 11.31 -14.08
CA PHE A 197 -10.71 10.01 -13.53
C PHE A 197 -9.62 9.35 -12.65
N VAL A 198 -8.56 10.06 -12.26
CA VAL A 198 -7.57 9.56 -11.31
C VAL A 198 -8.07 9.79 -9.87
N PRO A 199 -8.02 8.78 -8.96
CA PRO A 199 -8.36 8.94 -7.55
C PRO A 199 -7.67 10.16 -6.91
N VAL A 200 -8.40 10.88 -6.06
CA VAL A 200 -7.96 12.21 -5.57
C VAL A 200 -7.46 12.13 -4.15
N ARG A 201 -6.22 12.58 -3.92
CA ARG A 201 -5.60 12.71 -2.60
C ARG A 201 -6.06 14.01 -1.92
N LEU A 202 -6.56 13.92 -0.69
CA LEU A 202 -7.14 15.06 0.02
C LEU A 202 -6.55 15.21 1.44
N CYS A 203 -6.29 16.45 1.85
CA CYS A 203 -5.99 16.78 3.25
C CYS A 203 -7.27 16.75 4.10
N GLN A 204 -7.11 16.72 5.42
CA GLN A 204 -8.22 16.57 6.37
C GLN A 204 -9.34 17.59 6.17
N GLU A 205 -8.99 18.85 5.94
CA GLU A 205 -9.96 19.94 5.75
C GLU A 205 -10.74 19.79 4.43
N CYS A 206 -10.06 19.42 3.35
CA CYS A 206 -10.71 19.15 2.07
C CYS A 206 -11.61 17.91 2.13
N VAL A 207 -11.23 16.86 2.86
CA VAL A 207 -12.09 15.70 3.08
C VAL A 207 -13.38 16.12 3.76
N THR A 208 -13.27 16.89 4.84
CA THR A 208 -14.42 17.34 5.62
C THR A 208 -15.34 18.21 4.75
N THR A 209 -14.77 19.18 4.04
CA THR A 209 -15.53 20.17 3.25
C THR A 209 -16.19 19.54 2.01
N LEU A 210 -15.49 18.66 1.30
CA LEU A 210 -16.01 18.07 0.06
C LEU A 210 -17.01 16.93 0.32
N HIS A 211 -16.98 16.32 1.51
CA HIS A 211 -17.75 15.11 1.79
C HIS A 211 -18.82 15.25 2.87
N SER A 212 -18.94 16.40 3.53
CA SER A 212 -19.97 16.63 4.55
C SER A 212 -21.40 16.73 4.00
N HIS A 213 -21.56 17.01 2.69
CA HIS A 213 -22.86 17.25 2.05
C HIS A 213 -23.02 16.52 0.71
N CYS A 214 -22.54 15.28 0.61
CA CYS A 214 -22.72 14.48 -0.59
C CYS A 214 -24.08 13.78 -0.61
N ASP A 215 -24.77 13.82 -1.75
CA ASP A 215 -26.03 13.09 -1.99
C ASP A 215 -25.85 11.56 -1.94
N SER A 216 -24.62 11.07 -2.19
CA SER A 216 -24.26 9.66 -2.13
C SER A 216 -22.94 9.46 -1.37
N PRO A 217 -22.77 8.32 -0.66
CA PRO A 217 -21.54 8.06 0.09
C PRO A 217 -20.36 7.88 -0.85
N HIS A 218 -19.31 8.67 -0.65
CA HIS A 218 -18.07 8.53 -1.39
C HIS A 218 -17.23 7.37 -0.81
N LEU A 219 -16.61 6.59 -1.71
CA LEU A 219 -15.61 5.60 -1.31
C LEU A 219 -14.29 6.31 -1.01
N ILE A 220 -13.95 6.41 0.27
CA ILE A 220 -12.78 7.13 0.78
C ILE A 220 -11.88 6.14 1.52
N GLN A 221 -10.59 6.17 1.19
CA GLN A 221 -9.55 5.40 1.86
C GLN A 221 -8.79 6.31 2.83
N CYS A 222 -8.80 5.96 4.11
CA CYS A 222 -8.11 6.68 5.18
C CYS A 222 -7.20 5.71 5.96
N GLY A 223 -6.10 6.24 6.50
CA GLY A 223 -5.36 5.51 7.52
C GLY A 223 -6.07 5.60 8.86
N SER A 224 -5.80 4.65 9.76
CA SER A 224 -6.39 4.63 11.10
C SER A 224 -5.88 5.72 12.05
N GLY A 225 -4.69 6.27 11.77
CA GLY A 225 -3.99 7.16 12.70
C GLY A 225 -3.44 6.39 13.90
N CYS A 226 -3.73 6.86 15.12
CA CYS A 226 -3.29 6.20 16.34
C CYS A 226 -3.97 4.84 16.51
N ALA A 227 -3.19 3.77 16.66
CA ALA A 227 -3.66 2.39 16.76
C ALA A 227 -4.29 2.05 18.12
N TRP A 228 -3.98 2.80 19.17
CA TRP A 228 -4.49 2.51 20.52
C TRP A 228 -6.01 2.57 20.61
N GLY A 229 -6.60 1.54 21.21
CA GLY A 229 -8.05 1.40 21.36
C GLY A 229 -8.80 1.09 20.07
N GLN A 230 -8.10 0.95 18.93
CA GLN A 230 -8.71 0.59 17.64
C GLN A 230 -8.82 -0.94 17.50
N PRO A 231 -9.82 -1.47 16.77
CA PRO A 231 -9.92 -2.90 16.49
C PRO A 231 -8.67 -3.49 15.83
N ILE A 232 -7.98 -2.70 15.01
CA ILE A 232 -6.76 -3.07 14.28
C ILE A 232 -5.47 -3.01 15.11
N MET A 233 -5.55 -2.66 16.40
CA MET A 233 -4.39 -2.41 17.26
C MET A 233 -3.39 -3.57 17.21
N TRP A 234 -3.87 -4.79 17.41
CA TRP A 234 -3.01 -5.97 17.46
C TRP A 234 -2.43 -6.36 16.09
N ASP A 235 -3.19 -6.19 15.00
CA ASP A 235 -2.65 -6.39 13.65
C ASP A 235 -1.56 -5.34 13.35
N THR A 236 -1.74 -4.09 13.81
CA THR A 236 -0.73 -3.04 13.68
C THR A 236 0.53 -3.37 14.49
N VAL A 237 0.37 -3.77 15.75
CA VAL A 237 1.46 -4.17 16.65
C VAL A 237 2.22 -5.37 16.09
N GLU A 238 1.51 -6.41 15.64
CA GLU A 238 2.14 -7.60 15.07
C GLU A 238 2.84 -7.25 13.75
N GLY A 239 2.26 -6.41 12.90
CA GLY A 239 2.90 -5.91 11.68
C GLY A 239 4.21 -5.18 11.98
N ILE A 240 4.22 -4.28 12.96
CA ILE A 240 5.43 -3.59 13.45
C ILE A 240 6.49 -4.60 13.89
N VAL A 241 6.10 -5.59 14.70
CA VAL A 241 7.02 -6.62 15.22
C VAL A 241 7.56 -7.51 14.11
N LYS A 242 6.72 -7.96 13.17
CA LYS A 242 7.17 -8.76 12.02
C LYS A 242 8.20 -8.02 11.20
N LEU A 243 7.96 -6.74 10.90
CA LEU A 243 8.90 -5.91 10.14
C LEU A 243 10.24 -5.74 10.87
N MET A 244 10.23 -5.51 12.19
CA MET A 244 11.47 -5.46 12.97
C MET A 244 12.20 -6.80 12.99
N ARG A 245 11.48 -7.93 13.04
CA ARG A 245 12.07 -9.27 13.07
C ARG A 245 12.65 -9.73 11.74
N GLU A 246 12.35 -9.07 10.62
CA GLU A 246 12.98 -9.39 9.33
C GLU A 246 14.51 -9.23 9.37
N THR A 247 15.06 -8.37 10.25
CA THR A 247 16.52 -8.30 10.47
C THR A 247 17.08 -9.48 11.24
N ALA A 248 16.26 -10.21 12.01
CA ALA A 248 16.69 -11.38 12.76
C ALA A 248 16.68 -12.66 11.91
N GLN A 249 15.97 -12.70 10.79
CA GLN A 249 15.96 -13.85 9.88
C GLN A 249 17.30 -14.09 9.13
N PHE A 250 18.29 -13.22 9.35
CA PHE A 250 19.69 -13.47 8.98
C PHE A 250 20.38 -14.49 9.89
N GLU A 251 19.83 -14.70 11.08
CA GLU A 251 20.13 -15.86 11.92
C GLU A 251 19.37 -17.03 11.30
N GLY A 252 20.03 -17.72 10.36
CA GLY A 252 19.43 -18.88 9.72
C GLY A 252 18.87 -19.85 10.75
N THR A 253 17.78 -20.53 10.39
CA THR A 253 17.27 -21.75 11.01
C THR A 253 18.31 -22.89 10.95
N GLU A 254 19.42 -22.72 11.65
CA GLU A 254 20.37 -23.76 11.97
C GLU A 254 20.70 -23.60 13.46
N GLY A 255 20.54 -24.70 14.19
CA GLY A 255 20.53 -24.73 15.64
C GLY A 255 21.71 -24.06 16.35
N GLU A 256 21.47 -23.83 17.63
CA GLU A 256 22.37 -23.28 18.65
C GLU A 256 23.87 -23.37 18.29
N GLY A 257 24.53 -22.22 18.22
CA GLY A 257 25.99 -22.12 18.33
C GLY A 257 26.78 -21.90 17.04
N LYS A 258 26.15 -21.76 15.87
CA LYS A 258 26.88 -21.51 14.61
C LYS A 258 26.64 -20.08 14.09
N ARG A 259 27.71 -19.28 14.09
CA ARG A 259 27.76 -17.89 13.58
C ARG A 259 27.05 -17.75 12.21
N PRO A 260 26.33 -16.63 11.96
CA PRO A 260 25.60 -16.40 10.71
C PRO A 260 26.44 -16.58 9.45
N LYS A 261 25.84 -17.10 8.39
CA LYS A 261 26.51 -17.42 7.11
C LYS A 261 27.23 -16.21 6.49
N TRP A 262 26.64 -15.02 6.61
CA TRP A 262 27.22 -13.78 6.11
C TRP A 262 28.50 -13.39 6.88
N LEU A 263 28.56 -13.65 8.20
CA LEU A 263 29.72 -13.37 9.04
C LEU A 263 30.89 -14.30 8.66
N ARG A 264 30.59 -15.58 8.35
CA ARG A 264 31.59 -16.52 7.81
C ARG A 264 32.11 -16.13 6.43
N GLN A 265 31.26 -15.53 5.60
CA GLN A 265 31.66 -15.07 4.26
C GLN A 265 32.57 -13.83 4.30
N LEU A 266 32.41 -12.95 5.28
CA LEU A 266 33.29 -11.79 5.48
C LEU A 266 34.68 -12.18 5.98
N GLU A 267 34.77 -13.16 6.89
CA GLU A 267 36.05 -13.67 7.42
C GLU A 267 36.85 -14.49 6.37
N GLY A 268 36.17 -15.04 5.35
CA GLY A 268 36.76 -15.90 4.31
C GLY A 268 37.48 -15.17 3.17
N GLY A 269 37.59 -13.84 3.20
CA GLY A 269 38.38 -13.07 2.21
C GLY A 269 37.89 -13.15 0.76
N HIS A 270 36.69 -13.70 0.50
CA HIS A 270 36.08 -13.65 -0.81
C HIS A 270 35.53 -12.24 -1.06
N SER A 271 36.13 -11.54 -2.01
CA SER A 271 35.61 -10.28 -2.52
C SER A 271 34.15 -10.46 -2.94
N LEU A 272 33.31 -9.54 -2.47
CA LEU A 272 31.88 -9.44 -2.73
C LEU A 272 31.65 -9.32 -4.25
N GLY A 273 31.60 -10.46 -4.93
CA GLY A 273 31.55 -10.59 -6.37
C GLY A 273 30.14 -10.88 -6.85
N LYS A 274 29.43 -9.82 -7.26
CA LYS A 274 28.38 -9.77 -8.29
C LYS A 274 26.95 -10.25 -8.03
N GLU A 275 26.57 -10.75 -6.87
CA GLU A 275 25.15 -10.87 -6.52
C GLU A 275 24.94 -10.29 -5.12
N ILE A 276 24.68 -8.98 -5.06
CA ILE A 276 24.05 -8.39 -3.87
C ILE A 276 22.72 -9.15 -3.75
N ASP A 277 22.53 -9.89 -2.66
CA ASP A 277 21.25 -10.53 -2.37
C ASP A 277 20.23 -9.40 -2.16
N THR A 278 19.53 -9.04 -3.23
CA THR A 278 18.56 -7.93 -3.25
C THR A 278 17.48 -8.16 -2.20
N MET A 279 17.15 -9.42 -1.91
CA MET A 279 16.21 -9.79 -0.83
C MET A 279 16.79 -9.51 0.56
N ALA A 280 18.11 -9.68 0.75
CA ALA A 280 18.76 -9.32 2.02
C ALA A 280 18.70 -7.81 2.29
N ASP A 281 18.98 -6.97 1.30
CA ASP A 281 18.90 -5.52 1.45
C ASP A 281 17.45 -5.05 1.65
N GLU A 282 16.51 -5.62 0.89
CA GLU A 282 15.07 -5.34 1.05
C GLU A 282 14.56 -5.72 2.44
N ARG A 283 14.93 -6.89 2.97
CA ARG A 283 14.56 -7.34 4.33
C ARG A 283 15.14 -6.45 5.42
N ARG A 284 16.39 -5.99 5.28
CA ARG A 284 17.00 -5.03 6.22
C ARG A 284 16.25 -3.71 6.24
N MET A 285 15.81 -3.23 5.07
CA MET A 285 14.99 -2.02 4.96
C MET A 285 13.61 -2.16 5.61
N LEU A 286 13.04 -3.37 5.68
CA LEU A 286 11.73 -3.56 6.32
C LEU A 286 11.72 -3.16 7.79
N SER A 287 12.82 -3.38 8.52
CA SER A 287 12.87 -2.99 9.92
C SER A 287 12.72 -1.48 10.13
N ARG A 288 13.14 -0.66 9.15
CA ARG A 288 12.90 0.79 9.16
C ARG A 288 11.41 1.10 9.12
N PHE A 289 10.66 0.37 8.29
CA PHE A 289 9.20 0.50 8.25
C PHE A 289 8.55 0.13 9.58
N GLY A 290 9.04 -0.92 10.26
CA GLY A 290 8.59 -1.27 11.61
C GLY A 290 8.77 -0.12 12.60
N VAL A 291 9.96 0.48 12.65
CA VAL A 291 10.26 1.64 13.52
C VAL A 291 9.40 2.86 13.16
N TRP A 292 9.19 3.11 11.87
CA TRP A 292 8.37 4.21 11.38
C TRP A 292 6.88 4.05 11.71
N MET A 293 6.34 2.84 11.51
CA MET A 293 4.97 2.51 11.89
C MET A 293 4.79 2.62 13.40
N MET A 294 5.73 2.12 14.19
CA MET A 294 5.71 2.27 15.65
C MET A 294 5.63 3.75 16.06
N ALA A 295 6.53 4.58 15.54
CA ALA A 295 6.58 5.99 15.89
C ALA A 295 5.34 6.78 15.42
N ALA A 296 4.71 6.38 14.32
CA ALA A 296 3.57 7.09 13.73
C ALA A 296 2.21 6.61 14.28
N LEU A 297 2.06 5.31 14.51
CA LEU A 297 0.78 4.67 14.82
C LEU A 297 0.65 4.28 16.29
N CYS A 298 1.77 4.11 17.00
CA CYS A 298 1.80 3.68 18.40
C CYS A 298 2.48 4.74 19.29
N PRO A 299 2.04 6.02 19.28
CA PRO A 299 2.68 7.07 20.07
C PRO A 299 2.51 6.82 21.57
N PRO A 300 3.50 7.15 22.41
CA PRO A 300 3.39 7.03 23.86
C PRO A 300 2.31 7.99 24.37
N ASN A 301 1.18 7.46 24.83
CA ASN A 301 0.10 8.24 25.44
C ASN A 301 -0.67 7.40 26.46
N GLN A 302 -1.59 8.04 27.19
CA GLN A 302 -2.34 7.40 28.29
C GLN A 302 -3.25 6.25 27.84
N ASN A 303 -3.62 6.20 26.56
CA ASN A 303 -4.47 5.15 26.00
C ASN A 303 -3.66 3.94 25.51
N ALA A 304 -2.33 3.99 25.60
CA ALA A 304 -1.46 2.94 25.10
C ALA A 304 -1.63 1.64 25.89
N ASP A 305 -1.86 0.54 25.18
CA ASP A 305 -2.07 -0.77 25.81
C ASP A 305 -0.75 -1.31 26.38
N GLN A 306 -0.71 -1.57 27.68
CA GLN A 306 0.52 -1.95 28.38
C GLN A 306 1.12 -3.26 27.85
N LYS A 307 0.30 -4.23 27.43
CA LYS A 307 0.77 -5.50 26.87
C LYS A 307 1.39 -5.28 25.49
N ALA A 308 0.73 -4.49 24.65
CA ALA A 308 1.24 -4.11 23.34
C ALA A 308 2.56 -3.33 23.43
N ILE A 309 2.66 -2.36 24.34
CA ILE A 309 3.90 -1.61 24.59
C ILE A 309 5.01 -2.57 25.01
N SER A 310 4.75 -3.43 25.99
CA SER A 310 5.75 -4.40 26.48
C SER A 310 6.24 -5.32 25.36
N TYR A 311 5.32 -5.76 24.49
CA TYR A 311 5.65 -6.60 23.35
C TYR A 311 6.46 -5.85 22.29
N ILE A 312 6.10 -4.61 21.95
CA ILE A 312 6.88 -3.75 21.05
C ILE A 312 8.27 -3.51 21.62
N MET A 313 8.37 -3.08 22.88
CA MET A 313 9.64 -2.75 23.53
C MET A 313 10.61 -3.94 23.58
N TYR A 314 10.10 -5.13 23.90
CA TYR A 314 10.91 -6.36 23.80
C TYR A 314 11.52 -6.52 22.41
N ASN A 315 10.72 -6.34 21.35
CA ASN A 315 11.19 -6.48 19.98
C ASN A 315 12.09 -5.33 19.52
N VAL A 316 11.92 -4.12 20.07
CA VAL A 316 12.85 -3.01 19.87
C VAL A 316 14.22 -3.38 20.45
N PHE A 317 14.29 -3.88 21.70
CA PHE A 317 15.57 -4.29 22.27
C PHE A 317 16.25 -5.43 21.50
N GLN A 318 15.48 -6.42 21.04
CA GLN A 318 16.00 -7.46 20.16
C GLN A 318 16.53 -6.87 18.84
N TRP A 319 15.77 -5.96 18.23
CA TRP A 319 16.20 -5.27 17.02
C TRP A 319 17.49 -4.47 17.23
N PHE A 320 17.64 -3.75 18.35
CA PHE A 320 18.88 -3.06 18.71
C PHE A 320 20.07 -4.03 18.80
N ALA A 321 19.88 -5.17 19.46
CA ALA A 321 20.91 -6.20 19.61
C ALA A 321 21.31 -6.82 18.26
N THR A 322 20.34 -7.25 17.46
CA THR A 322 20.58 -7.86 16.14
C THR A 322 21.24 -6.87 15.18
N THR A 323 20.77 -5.63 15.14
CA THR A 323 21.32 -4.62 14.20
C THR A 323 22.70 -4.11 14.60
N ALA A 324 23.08 -4.18 15.87
CA ALA A 324 24.45 -3.87 16.32
C ALA A 324 25.49 -4.85 15.75
N LEU A 325 25.04 -6.03 15.28
CA LEU A 325 25.89 -7.02 14.64
C LEU A 325 25.96 -6.82 13.12
N LEU A 326 25.26 -5.86 12.52
CA LEU A 326 25.26 -5.69 11.07
C LEU A 326 26.59 -5.10 10.55
N PRO A 327 26.96 -5.38 9.28
CA PRO A 327 28.10 -4.73 8.64
C PRO A 327 27.99 -3.21 8.68
N ASN A 328 29.13 -2.52 8.81
CA ASN A 328 29.20 -1.06 8.72
C ASN A 328 29.14 -0.58 7.24
N ASP A 329 28.09 -0.97 6.54
CA ASP A 329 27.76 -0.51 5.19
C ASP A 329 26.75 0.66 5.25
N SER A 330 26.35 1.18 4.08
CA SER A 330 25.37 2.29 4.01
C SER A 330 24.02 1.98 4.68
N MET A 331 23.63 0.69 4.74
CA MET A 331 22.39 0.25 5.37
C MET A 331 22.56 0.18 6.89
N GLY A 332 23.65 -0.40 7.37
CA GLY A 332 24.02 -0.41 8.79
C GLY A 332 24.07 1.02 9.36
N ALA A 333 24.75 1.94 8.67
CA ALA A 333 24.82 3.34 9.06
C ALA A 333 23.43 4.02 9.11
N SER A 334 22.54 3.70 8.16
CA SER A 334 21.16 4.21 8.16
C SER A 334 20.33 3.70 9.34
N LEU A 335 20.54 2.45 9.76
CA LEU A 335 19.88 1.85 10.93
C LEU A 335 20.43 2.42 12.24
N GLU A 336 21.75 2.65 12.33
CA GLU A 336 22.36 3.33 13.49
C GLU A 336 21.87 4.77 13.67
N GLN A 337 21.66 5.50 12.57
CA GLN A 337 21.03 6.83 12.64
C GLN A 337 19.60 6.73 13.22
N LEU A 338 18.81 5.75 12.76
CA LEU A 338 17.46 5.55 13.28
C LEU A 338 17.44 5.19 14.77
N LYS A 339 18.42 4.42 15.27
CA LYS A 339 18.57 4.15 16.71
C LYS A 339 18.75 5.43 17.51
N THR A 340 19.58 6.34 17.01
CA THR A 340 19.82 7.64 17.65
C THR A 340 18.54 8.47 17.69
N ASP A 341 17.76 8.45 16.62
CA ASP A 341 16.47 9.15 16.53
C ASP A 341 15.40 8.56 17.47
N VAL A 342 15.39 7.23 17.67
CA VAL A 342 14.48 6.56 18.62
C VAL A 342 14.88 6.84 20.07
N SER A 343 16.18 6.77 20.38
CA SER A 343 16.69 6.99 21.74
C SER A 343 16.54 8.43 22.20
N SER A 344 16.83 9.41 21.33
CA SER A 344 16.69 10.83 21.66
C SER A 344 15.24 11.22 21.97
N LYS A 345 14.27 10.62 21.27
CA LYS A 345 12.84 10.94 21.46
C LYS A 345 12.18 10.16 22.58
N SER A 346 12.70 8.98 22.94
CA SER A 346 12.26 8.26 24.14
C SER A 346 12.60 9.03 25.43
N ILE A 347 13.64 9.88 25.40
CA ILE A 347 14.11 10.66 26.55
C ILE A 347 13.29 11.95 26.78
N ASP A 348 12.65 12.51 25.75
CA ASP A 348 11.77 13.68 25.89
C ASP A 348 10.37 13.35 26.46
N ILE A 349 10.12 12.10 26.85
CA ILE A 349 8.84 11.62 27.41
C ILE A 349 8.77 11.87 28.94
N ASP A 350 9.89 12.17 29.59
CA ASP A 350 9.96 12.47 31.03
C ASP A 350 9.95 13.98 31.35
N ARG A 351 9.44 14.84 30.45
CA ARG A 351 9.26 16.29 30.70
C ARG A 351 7.84 16.79 30.49
#